data_AF-A0A9W3JVK5-F1
#
_entry.id   AF-A0A9W3JVK5-F1
#
_cell.length_a   1.000
_cell.length_b   1.000
_cell.length_c   1.000
_cell.angle_alpha   90.00
_cell.angle_beta   90.00
_cell.angle_gamma   90.00
#
_symmetry.space_group_name_H-M   'P 1'
#
loop_
_entity.id
_entity.type
_entity.pdbx_description
1 polymer ?
#
loop_
_entity_poly.entity_id
_entity_poly.type
_entity_poly.pdbx_seq_one_letter_code
_entity_poly.pdbx_strand_id
1 'polypeptide(L)'
;MNYLSQLIGILLGLIMYLCIIISMKIGDNTYIGDYFFKLFNMNNNKFIVAITFFVCLWIVGKIFKDKQAIWLNWGRLLLTGLMLVALVSYLVM
;
A
#
# COMPACT_ATOMS: atom_id res chain seq x y z
N MET A 1 6.44 1.75 24.20
CA MET A 1 6.56 1.88 22.73
C MET A 1 7.36 3.14 22.50
N ASN A 2 8.55 3.03 21.92
CA ASN A 2 9.36 4.21 21.67
C ASN A 2 8.70 5.04 20.58
N TYR A 3 8.78 6.37 20.72
CA TYR A 3 8.26 7.34 19.76
C TYR A 3 8.70 7.03 18.32
N LEU A 4 9.94 6.54 18.17
CA LEU A 4 10.53 6.09 16.92
C LEU A 4 9.71 4.99 16.23
N SER A 5 9.25 3.98 16.97
CA SER A 5 8.46 2.87 16.42
C SER A 5 7.07 3.32 15.96
N GLN A 6 6.48 4.32 16.64
CA GLN A 6 5.21 4.91 16.21
C GLN A 6 5.38 5.69 14.90
N LEU A 7 6.42 6.52 14.81
CA LEU A 7 6.74 7.27 13.59
C LEU A 7 6.95 6.35 12.39
N ILE A 8 7.75 5.29 12.55
CA ILE A 8 7.99 4.30 11.49
C ILE A 8 6.68 3.63 11.07
N GLY A 9 5.84 3.26 12.04
CA GLY A 9 4.53 2.67 11.76
C GLY A 9 3.62 3.59 10.94
N ILE A 10 3.58 4.88 11.28
CA ILE A 10 2.80 5.88 10.54
C ILE A 10 3.34 6.06 9.12
N LEU A 11 4.66 6.19 8.96
CA LEU A 11 5.31 6.32 7.65
C LEU A 11 5.01 5.12 6.74
N LEU A 12 5.11 3.89 7.28
CA LEU A 12 4.76 2.69 6.52
C LEU A 12 3.27 2.63 6.18
N GLY A 13 2.40 3.10 7.09
CA GLY A 13 0.96 3.28 6.83
C GLY A 13 0.69 4.19 5.64
N LEU A 14 1.38 5.33 5.57
CA LEU A 14 1.29 6.27 4.46
C LEU A 14 1.79 5.67 3.15
N ILE A 15 2.91 4.93 3.18
CA ILE A 15 3.43 4.23 1.99
C ILE A 15 2.41 3.21 1.47
N MET A 16 1.79 2.42 2.35
CA MET A 16 0.73 1.49 1.97
C MET A 16 -0.45 2.19 1.31
N TYR A 17 -0.88 3.32 1.87
CA TYR A 17 -1.97 4.12 1.31
C TYR A 17 -1.62 4.68 -0.09
N LEU A 18 -0.40 5.19 -0.26
CA LEU A 18 0.10 5.65 -1.56
C LEU A 18 0.15 4.52 -2.58
N CYS A 19 0.56 3.31 -2.20
CA CYS A 19 0.55 2.15 -3.08
C CYS A 19 -0.86 1.86 -3.61
N ILE A 20 -1.88 1.98 -2.77
CA ILE A 20 -3.28 1.80 -3.17
C ILE A 20 -3.70 2.89 -4.16
N ILE A 21 -3.40 4.17 -3.86
CA ILE A 21 -3.76 5.29 -4.76
C ILE A 21 -3.12 5.12 -6.13
N ILE A 22 -1.81 4.85 -6.17
CA ILE A 22 -1.05 4.62 -7.41
C ILE A 22 -1.65 3.46 -8.20
N SER A 23 -2.27 2.50 -7.50
CA SER A 23 -2.91 1.34 -8.10
C SER A 23 -4.38 1.55 -8.52
N MET A 24 -4.94 2.73 -8.32
CA MET A 24 -6.30 3.03 -8.79
C MET A 24 -6.33 3.23 -10.31
N LYS A 25 -7.34 2.65 -10.94
CA LYS A 25 -7.62 2.79 -12.37
C LYS A 25 -8.36 4.10 -12.62
N ILE A 26 -7.88 4.91 -13.57
CA ILE A 26 -8.52 6.18 -13.98
C ILE A 26 -9.17 6.09 -15.37
N GLY A 27 -8.71 5.18 -16.23
CA GLY A 27 -9.26 4.99 -17.57
C GLY A 27 -9.09 3.56 -18.04
N ASP A 28 -9.47 3.27 -19.29
CA ASP A 28 -9.60 1.89 -19.77
C ASP A 28 -8.34 1.05 -19.63
N ASN A 29 -7.14 1.64 -19.72
CA ASN A 29 -5.84 0.97 -19.55
C ASN A 29 -4.81 1.75 -18.72
N THR A 30 -5.25 2.80 -18.01
CA THR A 30 -4.33 3.72 -17.30
C THR A 30 -4.63 3.79 -15.82
N TYR A 31 -3.54 3.71 -15.04
CA TYR A 31 -3.56 3.82 -13.59
C TYR A 31 -3.00 5.17 -13.15
N ILE A 32 -3.35 5.63 -11.94
CA ILE A 32 -2.82 6.88 -11.36
C ILE A 32 -1.29 6.85 -11.36
N GLY A 33 -0.72 5.71 -10.98
CA GLY A 33 0.71 5.48 -10.97
C GLY A 33 1.36 5.70 -12.32
N ASP A 34 0.71 5.27 -13.40
CA ASP A 34 1.28 5.40 -14.74
C ASP A 34 1.42 6.88 -15.13
N TYR A 35 0.46 7.73 -14.76
CA TYR A 35 0.59 9.18 -14.97
C TYR A 35 1.70 9.80 -14.14
N PHE A 36 1.77 9.44 -12.85
CA PHE A 36 2.76 10.00 -11.94
C PHE A 36 4.18 9.60 -12.35
N PHE A 37 4.44 8.31 -12.57
CA PHE A 37 5.76 7.81 -12.94
C PHE A 37 6.18 8.26 -14.34
N LYS A 38 5.24 8.43 -15.27
CA LYS A 38 5.55 9.00 -16.59
C LYS A 38 6.05 10.44 -16.51
N LEU A 39 5.58 11.23 -15.52
CA LEU A 39 6.09 12.59 -15.27
C LEU A 39 7.57 12.58 -14.88
N PHE A 40 8.04 11.52 -14.20
CA PHE A 40 9.43 11.31 -13.81
C PHE A 40 10.23 10.47 -14.81
N ASN A 41 9.67 10.18 -15.98
CA ASN A 41 10.28 9.33 -17.00
C ASN A 41 10.67 7.93 -16.49
N MET A 42 9.93 7.43 -15.48
CA MET A 42 10.12 6.13 -14.87
C MET A 42 9.07 5.14 -15.36
N ASN A 43 9.44 3.88 -15.49
CA ASN A 43 8.50 2.81 -15.84
C ASN A 43 7.79 2.32 -14.57
N ASN A 44 6.45 2.39 -14.56
CA ASN A 44 5.67 1.91 -13.43
C ASN A 44 5.52 0.38 -13.51
N ASN A 45 6.23 -0.34 -12.64
CA ASN A 45 6.02 -1.78 -12.51
C ASN A 45 5.03 -2.07 -11.37
N LYS A 46 3.80 -2.41 -11.75
CA LYS A 46 2.68 -2.73 -10.84
C LYS A 46 3.03 -3.83 -9.83
N PHE A 47 3.87 -4.80 -10.23
CA PHE A 47 4.36 -5.83 -9.32
C PHE A 47 5.26 -5.27 -8.21
N ILE A 48 6.06 -4.26 -8.51
CA ILE A 48 6.91 -3.60 -7.50
C ILE A 48 6.04 -2.87 -6.47
N VAL A 49 4.96 -2.22 -6.91
CA VAL A 49 3.99 -1.57 -6.00
C VAL A 49 3.34 -2.60 -5.07
N ALA A 50 2.94 -3.75 -5.62
CA ALA A 50 2.39 -4.86 -4.83
C ALA A 50 3.37 -5.41 -3.80
N ILE A 51 4.60 -5.70 -4.21
CA ILE A 51 5.64 -6.21 -3.31
C ILE A 51 5.93 -5.19 -2.20
N THR A 52 6.05 -3.91 -2.55
CA THR A 52 6.29 -2.82 -1.60
C THR A 52 5.19 -2.76 -0.54
N PHE A 53 3.92 -2.88 -0.95
CA PHE A 53 2.79 -2.92 -0.02
C PHE A 53 2.90 -4.09 0.96
N PHE A 54 3.14 -5.31 0.48
CA PHE A 54 3.23 -6.50 1.34
C PHE A 54 4.42 -6.44 2.30
N VAL A 55 5.56 -5.91 1.87
CA VAL A 55 6.72 -5.68 2.74
C VAL A 55 6.35 -4.69 3.86
N CYS A 56 5.71 -3.57 3.52
CA CYS A 56 5.25 -2.61 4.53
C CYS A 56 4.25 -3.24 5.51
N LEU A 57 3.28 -4.00 5.01
CA LEU A 57 2.28 -4.70 5.82
C LEU A 57 2.94 -5.68 6.80
N TRP A 58 3.98 -6.39 6.36
CA TRP A 58 4.73 -7.34 7.19
C TRP A 58 5.52 -6.64 8.29
N ILE A 59 6.23 -5.54 7.96
CA ILE A 59 7.00 -4.75 8.93
C ILE A 59 6.06 -4.13 9.97
N VAL A 60 4.95 -3.51 9.55
CA VAL A 60 3.93 -2.98 10.45
C VAL A 60 3.37 -4.09 11.35
N GLY A 61 3.12 -5.28 10.78
CA GLY A 61 2.67 -6.43 11.57
C GLY A 61 3.64 -6.86 12.67
N LYS A 62 4.95 -6.74 12.43
CA LYS A 62 5.97 -7.00 13.46
C LYS A 62 6.04 -5.90 14.51
N ILE A 63 5.97 -4.62 14.11
CA ILE A 63 6.06 -3.48 15.03
C ILE A 63 4.88 -3.43 15.99
N PHE A 64 3.67 -3.78 15.53
CA PHE A 64 2.43 -3.68 16.31
C PHE A 64 1.93 -5.03 16.86
N LYS A 65 2.75 -6.09 16.82
CA LYS A 65 2.35 -7.46 17.23
C LYS A 65 1.75 -7.50 18.64
N ASP A 66 2.32 -6.74 19.57
CA ASP A 66 1.90 -6.73 20.99
C ASP A 66 0.78 -5.72 21.29
N LYS A 67 0.35 -4.95 20.28
CA LYS A 67 -0.70 -3.94 20.43
C LYS A 67 -1.88 -4.29 19.54
N GLN A 68 -2.70 -5.22 20.00
CA GLN A 68 -3.98 -5.59 19.39
C GLN A 68 -5.07 -4.53 19.59
N ALA A 69 -4.76 -3.26 19.33
CA ALA A 69 -5.79 -2.24 19.29
C ALA A 69 -6.73 -2.58 18.12
N ILE A 70 -8.01 -2.81 18.43
CA ILE A 70 -9.05 -3.17 17.46
C ILE A 70 -8.99 -2.27 16.23
N TRP A 71 -8.89 -0.96 16.43
CA TRP A 71 -8.83 0.03 15.36
C TRP A 71 -7.67 -0.17 14.38
N LEU A 72 -6.51 -0.62 14.89
CA LEU A 72 -5.31 -0.86 14.09
C LEU A 72 -5.44 -2.13 13.25
N ASN A 73 -6.12 -3.15 13.77
CA ASN A 73 -6.48 -4.36 13.01
C ASN A 73 -7.48 -4.04 11.90
N TRP A 74 -8.52 -3.25 12.17
CA TRP A 74 -9.48 -2.83 11.15
C TRP A 74 -8.82 -2.00 10.03
N GLY A 75 -7.92 -1.08 10.38
CA GLY A 75 -7.15 -0.31 9.41
C GLY A 75 -6.29 -1.19 8.50
N ARG A 76 -5.59 -2.18 9.07
CA ARG A 76 -4.81 -3.15 8.29
C ARG A 76 -5.68 -4.00 7.39
N LEU A 77 -6.84 -4.45 7.88
CA LEU A 77 -7.78 -5.25 7.10
C LEU A 77 -8.34 -4.45 5.92
N LEU A 78 -8.73 -3.19 6.13
CA LEU A 78 -9.17 -2.27 5.08
C LEU A 78 -8.09 -2.05 4.02
N LEU A 79 -6.86 -1.69 4.43
CA LEU A 79 -5.75 -1.46 3.51
C LEU A 79 -5.44 -2.71 2.67
N THR A 80 -5.44 -3.88 3.32
CA THR A 80 -5.17 -5.15 2.63
C THR A 80 -6.29 -5.51 1.65
N GLY A 81 -7.55 -5.28 2.04
CA GLY A 81 -8.71 -5.48 1.16
C GLY A 81 -8.67 -4.57 -0.07
N LEU A 82 -8.38 -3.28 0.11
CA LEU A 82 -8.21 -2.34 -1.00
C LEU A 82 -7.08 -2.76 -1.94
N MET A 83 -5.95 -3.22 -1.39
CA MET A 83 -4.85 -3.70 -2.22
C MET A 83 -5.20 -4.98 -2.99
N LEU A 84 -5.98 -5.88 -2.39
CA LEU A 84 -6.49 -7.07 -3.10
C LEU A 84 -7.41 -6.68 -4.25
N VAL A 85 -8.32 -5.73 -4.05
CA VAL A 85 -9.18 -5.22 -5.14
C VAL A 85 -8.33 -4.64 -6.26
N ALA A 86 -7.30 -3.86 -5.95
CA ALA A 86 -6.36 -3.34 -6.94
C ALA A 86 -5.62 -4.46 -7.69
N LEU A 87 -5.13 -5.48 -6.99
CA LEU A 87 -4.48 -6.65 -7.58
C LEU A 87 -5.39 -7.47 -8.49
N VAL A 88 -6.63 -7.71 -8.07
CA VAL A 88 -7.61 -8.41 -8.91
C VAL A 88 -7.92 -7.60 -10.16
N SER A 89 -8.09 -6.28 -10.02
CA SER A 89 -8.27 -5.39 -11.18
C SER A 89 -7.08 -5.46 -12.14
N TYR A 90 -5.86 -5.71 -11.65
CA TYR A 90 -4.68 -5.89 -12.49
C TYR A 90 -4.64 -7.22 -13.22
N LEU A 91 -5.11 -8.31 -12.59
CA LEU A 91 -5.04 -9.65 -13.16
C LEU A 91 -6.18 -9.97 -14.13
N VAL A 92 -7.32 -9.29 -13.99
CA VAL A 92 -8.52 -9.51 -14.82
C VAL A 92 -8.46 -8.74 -16.15
N MET A 93 -7.52 -7.80 -16.29
CA MET A 93 -7.25 -7.06 -17.53
C MET A 93 -6.08 -7.66 -18.30
#